data_AF-A0A106PA39-F1
#
_entry.id   AF-A0A106PA39-F1
#
_cell.length_a   1.000
_cell.length_b   1.000
_cell.length_c   1.000
_cell.angle_alpha   90.00
_cell.angle_beta   90.00
_cell.angle_gamma   90.00
#
_symmetry.space_group_name_H-M   'P 1'
#
loop_
_entity.id
_entity.type
_entity.pdbx_description
1 polymer ?
#
loop_
_entity_poly.entity_id
_entity_poly.type
_entity_poly.pdbx_seq_one_letter_code
_entity_poly.pdbx_strand_id
1 'polypeptide(L)'
;MLVIKLIIAIAAIATIVFGITKFNQHCLDKFGHAFFTKPAFYATTVALVLLIAGNYWRHSAALNHGDTLNGIAIMAIGIAVAGGLVYVNIRRTDAIYGIGGSVVQLGLFSALAWVSLPLMALVLVGQFLLIMTARPVYVVNR
;
A
#
# COMPACT_ATOMS: atom_id res chain seq x y z
N MET A 1 -30.08 -0.14 -13.46
CA MET A 1 -28.87 -0.88 -13.92
C MET A 1 -27.60 -0.57 -13.09
N LEU A 2 -27.74 -0.13 -11.83
CA LEU A 2 -26.63 0.15 -10.91
C LEU A 2 -26.43 -1.04 -9.93
N VAL A 3 -27.55 -1.62 -9.49
CA VAL A 3 -27.60 -2.78 -8.59
C VAL A 3 -26.91 -4.01 -9.18
N ILE A 4 -27.15 -4.36 -10.45
CA ILE A 4 -26.49 -5.51 -11.10
C ILE A 4 -24.98 -5.31 -11.21
N LYS A 5 -24.52 -4.11 -11.58
CA LYS A 5 -23.08 -3.78 -11.61
C LYS A 5 -22.45 -3.89 -10.23
N LEU A 6 -23.17 -3.46 -9.19
CA LEU A 6 -22.70 -3.50 -7.81
C LEU A 6 -22.63 -4.94 -7.29
N ILE A 7 -23.60 -5.79 -7.63
CA ILE A 7 -23.58 -7.23 -7.32
C ILE A 7 -22.41 -7.92 -8.03
N ILE A 8 -22.17 -7.64 -9.31
CA ILE A 8 -21.05 -8.19 -10.06
C ILE A 8 -19.71 -7.73 -9.46
N ALA A 9 -19.60 -6.47 -9.07
CA ALA A 9 -18.41 -5.94 -8.41
C ALA A 9 -18.16 -6.62 -7.05
N ILE A 10 -19.20 -6.78 -6.23
CA ILE A 10 -19.11 -7.49 -4.94
C ILE A 10 -18.72 -8.96 -5.17
N ALA A 11 -19.31 -9.64 -6.15
CA ALA A 11 -18.98 -11.02 -6.47
C ALA A 11 -17.52 -11.16 -6.95
N ALA A 12 -17.04 -10.24 -7.79
CA ALA A 12 -15.66 -10.22 -8.23
C ALA A 12 -14.70 -10.00 -7.04
N ILE A 13 -14.99 -9.04 -6.17
CA ILE A 13 -14.21 -8.78 -4.96
C ILE A 13 -14.22 -10.01 -4.04
N ALA A 14 -15.37 -10.62 -3.81
CA ALA A 14 -15.50 -11.82 -2.98
C ALA A 14 -14.67 -12.98 -3.54
N THR A 15 -14.68 -13.18 -4.86
CA THR A 15 -13.91 -14.23 -5.52
C THR A 15 -12.41 -14.00 -5.38
N ILE A 16 -11.97 -12.75 -5.53
CA ILE A 16 -10.57 -12.35 -5.34
C ILE A 16 -10.15 -12.57 -3.89
N VAL A 17 -10.95 -12.10 -2.93
CA VAL A 17 -10.67 -12.27 -1.49
C VAL A 17 -10.61 -13.75 -1.12
N PHE A 18 -11.54 -14.57 -1.61
CA PHE A 18 -11.56 -16.00 -1.34
C PHE A 18 -10.37 -16.74 -1.97
N GLY A 19 -9.97 -16.34 -3.18
CA GLY A 19 -8.76 -16.85 -3.82
C GLY A 19 -7.50 -16.50 -3.02
N ILE A 20 -7.40 -15.27 -2.53
CA ILE A 20 -6.28 -14.80 -1.71
C ILE A 20 -6.25 -15.50 -0.36
N THR A 21 -7.38 -15.63 0.34
CA THR A 21 -7.40 -16.29 1.66
C THR A 21 -7.05 -17.75 1.54
N LYS A 22 -7.56 -18.45 0.51
CA LYS A 22 -7.22 -19.85 0.25
C LYS A 22 -5.75 -20.02 -0.15
N PHE A 23 -5.20 -19.11 -0.96
CA PHE A 23 -3.78 -19.12 -1.33
C PHE A 23 -2.89 -18.80 -0.13
N ASN A 24 -3.29 -17.84 0.70
CA ASN A 24 -2.57 -17.45 1.91
C ASN A 24 -2.60 -18.59 2.94
N GLN A 25 -3.74 -19.25 3.16
CA GLN A 25 -3.85 -20.44 4.02
C GLN A 25 -3.01 -21.60 3.50
N HIS A 26 -3.04 -21.85 2.18
CA HIS A 26 -2.20 -22.89 1.58
C HIS A 26 -0.69 -22.58 1.72
N CYS A 27 -0.29 -21.32 1.61
CA CYS A 27 1.10 -20.89 1.87
C CYS A 27 1.44 -20.93 3.37
N LEU A 28 0.48 -20.66 4.26
CA LEU A 28 0.67 -20.73 5.71
C LEU A 28 0.87 -22.17 6.17
N ASP A 29 0.04 -23.09 5.69
CA ASP A 29 0.14 -24.52 6.04
C ASP A 29 1.38 -25.18 5.43
N LYS A 30 1.82 -24.74 4.24
CA LYS A 30 2.95 -25.34 3.53
C LYS A 30 4.30 -24.72 3.86
N PHE A 31 4.36 -23.41 4.12
CA PHE A 31 5.61 -22.66 4.30
C PHE A 31 5.69 -21.89 5.62
N GLY A 32 4.63 -21.86 6.43
CA GLY A 32 4.60 -21.15 7.71
C GLY A 32 4.71 -19.63 7.58
N HIS A 33 4.50 -19.07 6.38
CA HIS A 33 4.63 -17.64 6.13
C HIS A 33 3.36 -17.05 5.51
N ALA A 34 2.81 -16.04 6.18
CA ALA A 34 1.68 -15.27 5.69
C ALA A 34 2.19 -14.12 4.80
N PHE A 35 1.89 -14.18 3.51
CA PHE A 35 2.23 -13.11 2.56
C PHE A 35 1.38 -11.85 2.80
N PHE A 36 0.11 -12.05 3.21
CA PHE A 36 -0.85 -10.97 3.44
C PHE A 36 -0.83 -10.51 4.90
N THR A 37 0.21 -9.76 5.28
CA THR A 37 0.35 -9.19 6.63
C THR A 37 0.30 -7.66 6.61
N LYS A 38 -0.21 -7.06 7.69
CA LYS A 38 -0.22 -5.59 7.90
C LYS A 38 1.15 -4.93 7.65
N PRO A 39 2.28 -5.44 8.19
CA PRO A 39 3.60 -4.85 7.91
C PRO A 39 3.99 -4.91 6.43
N ALA A 40 3.67 -6.00 5.73
CA ALA A 40 3.94 -6.12 4.31
C ALA A 40 3.14 -5.08 3.50
N PHE A 41 1.87 -4.83 3.88
CA PHE A 41 1.04 -3.79 3.26
C PHE A 41 1.62 -2.37 3.48
N TYR A 42 2.08 -2.05 4.69
CA TYR A 42 2.72 -0.76 4.96
C TYR A 42 4.00 -0.59 4.14
N ALA A 43 4.85 -1.62 4.07
CA ALA A 43 6.08 -1.55 3.31
C ALA A 43 5.83 -1.39 1.80
N THR A 44 4.84 -2.09 1.23
CA THR A 44 4.44 -1.88 -0.18
C THR A 44 3.84 -0.51 -0.43
N THR A 45 3.09 0.02 0.54
CA THR A 45 2.51 1.37 0.46
C THR A 45 3.61 2.44 0.48
N VAL A 46 4.58 2.31 1.38
CA VAL A 46 5.75 3.20 1.45
C VAL A 46 6.56 3.12 0.15
N ALA A 47 6.82 1.92 -0.37
CA ALA A 47 7.51 1.76 -1.64
C ALA A 47 6.77 2.45 -2.79
N LEU A 48 5.44 2.29 -2.86
CA LEU A 48 4.61 2.94 -3.87
C LEU A 48 4.65 4.47 -3.76
N VAL A 49 4.54 5.02 -2.56
CA VAL A 49 4.63 6.47 -2.33
C VAL A 49 5.99 7.01 -2.76
N LEU A 50 7.09 6.32 -2.40
CA LEU A 50 8.43 6.72 -2.81
C LEU A 50 8.61 6.70 -4.34
N LEU A 51 8.07 5.69 -5.02
CA LEU A 51 8.11 5.61 -6.48
C LEU A 51 7.34 6.76 -7.14
N ILE A 52 6.13 7.06 -6.67
CA ILE A 52 5.29 8.12 -7.23
C ILE A 52 5.91 9.50 -6.95
N ALA A 53 6.32 9.75 -5.70
CA ALA A 53 6.92 11.01 -5.29
C ALA A 53 8.26 11.25 -6.01
N GLY A 54 9.10 10.22 -6.13
CA GLY A 54 10.35 10.29 -6.88
C GLY A 54 10.13 10.56 -8.36
N ASN A 55 9.10 9.96 -8.97
CA ASN A 55 8.74 10.23 -10.38
C ASN A 55 8.21 11.66 -10.57
N TYR A 56 7.36 12.14 -9.66
CA TYR A 56 6.84 13.51 -9.71
C TYR A 56 7.96 14.55 -9.55
N TRP A 57 8.91 14.28 -8.64
CA TRP A 57 10.09 15.13 -8.46
C TRP A 57 10.99 15.09 -9.69
N ARG A 58 11.28 13.91 -10.24
CA ARG A 58 12.08 13.79 -11.48
C ARG A 58 11.45 14.57 -12.63
N HIS A 59 10.13 14.44 -12.82
CA HIS A 59 9.40 15.15 -13.86
C HIS A 59 9.43 16.67 -13.66
N SER A 60 9.19 17.13 -12.43
CA SER A 60 9.25 18.56 -12.08
C SER A 60 10.66 19.13 -12.20
N ALA A 61 11.70 18.39 -11.83
CA ALA A 61 13.09 18.80 -11.97
C ALA A 61 13.52 18.88 -13.44
N ALA A 62 13.07 17.95 -14.28
CA ALA A 62 13.35 17.97 -15.72
C ALA A 62 12.75 19.22 -16.40
N LEU A 63 11.56 19.65 -15.98
CA LEU A 63 10.91 20.87 -16.52
C LEU A 63 11.59 22.16 -16.03
N ASN A 64 12.08 22.17 -14.80
CA ASN A 64 12.68 23.35 -14.16
C ASN A 64 14.22 23.43 -14.31
N HIS A 65 14.84 22.61 -15.16
CA HIS A 65 16.30 22.48 -15.29
C HIS A 65 17.00 22.22 -13.95
N GLY A 66 16.32 21.54 -13.02
CA GLY A 66 16.83 21.18 -11.72
C GLY A 66 17.50 19.81 -11.72
N ASP A 67 18.04 19.43 -10.57
CA ASP A 67 18.72 18.14 -10.42
C ASP A 67 17.71 16.98 -10.39
N THR A 68 17.71 16.19 -11.45
CA THR A 68 16.87 15.00 -11.61
C THR A 68 17.38 13.80 -10.81
N LEU A 69 18.63 13.83 -10.33
CA LEU A 69 19.25 12.76 -9.56
C LEU A 69 18.51 12.51 -8.25
N ASN A 70 18.01 13.56 -7.60
CA ASN A 70 17.25 13.46 -6.36
C ASN A 70 15.97 12.64 -6.53
N GLY A 71 15.21 12.88 -7.61
CA GLY A 71 14.02 12.10 -7.93
C GLY A 71 14.35 10.63 -8.22
N ILE A 72 15.46 10.37 -8.91
CA ILE A 72 15.95 9.02 -9.20
C ILE A 72 16.38 8.30 -7.91
N ALA A 73 17.07 8.98 -7.00
CA ALA A 73 17.49 8.42 -5.72
C ALA A 73 16.29 7.97 -4.87
N ILE A 74 15.24 8.81 -4.81
CA ILE A 74 14.01 8.47 -4.08
C ILE A 74 13.31 7.26 -4.71
N MET A 75 13.24 7.19 -6.04
CA MET A 75 12.71 6.00 -6.72
C MET A 75 13.56 4.75 -6.43
N ALA A 76 14.89 4.86 -6.44
CA ALA A 76 15.78 3.74 -6.16
C ALA A 76 15.57 3.17 -4.75
N ILE A 77 15.32 4.02 -3.75
CA ILE A 77 14.95 3.58 -2.39
C ILE A 77 13.62 2.83 -2.42
N GLY A 78 12.61 3.33 -3.15
CA GLY A 78 11.33 2.65 -3.32
C GLY A 78 11.48 1.25 -3.94
N ILE A 79 12.32 1.11 -4.97
CA ILE A 79 12.65 -0.18 -5.59
C ILE A 79 13.36 -1.09 -4.59
N ALA A 80 14.32 -0.58 -3.82
CA ALA A 80 15.06 -1.37 -2.83
C ALA A 80 14.13 -1.91 -1.73
N VAL A 81 13.16 -1.12 -1.27
CA VAL A 81 12.15 -1.57 -0.29
C VAL A 81 11.27 -2.68 -0.88
N ALA A 82 10.78 -2.51 -2.12
CA ALA A 82 9.99 -3.53 -2.79
C ALA A 82 10.80 -4.82 -3.04
N GLY A 83 12.05 -4.68 -3.49
CA GLY A 83 12.97 -5.80 -3.71
C GLY A 83 13.36 -6.53 -2.43
N GLY A 84 13.55 -5.81 -1.32
CA GLY A 84 13.79 -6.40 0.00
C GLY A 84 12.61 -7.24 0.49
N LEU A 85 11.38 -6.78 0.22
CA LEU A 85 10.15 -7.51 0.51
C LEU A 85 10.07 -8.83 -0.30
N VAL A 86 10.35 -8.75 -1.60
CA VAL A 86 10.44 -9.92 -2.49
C VAL A 86 11.54 -10.88 -2.02
N TYR A 87 12.70 -10.35 -1.61
CA TYR A 87 13.81 -11.16 -1.11
C TYR A 87 13.47 -11.90 0.18
N VAL A 88 12.82 -11.23 1.15
CA VAL A 88 12.36 -11.88 2.39
C VAL A 88 11.33 -12.97 2.08
N ASN A 89 10.41 -12.70 1.14
CA ASN A 89 9.42 -13.67 0.68
C ASN A 89 10.05 -14.91 -0.01
N ILE A 90 11.05 -14.71 -0.87
CA ILE A 90 11.81 -15.78 -1.53
C ILE A 90 12.71 -16.54 -0.55
N ARG A 91 13.25 -15.88 0.47
CA ARG A 91 14.11 -16.55 1.46
C ARG A 91 13.30 -17.43 2.43
N ARG A 92 12.03 -17.07 2.66
CA ARG A 92 11.11 -17.79 3.57
C ARG A 92 10.27 -18.86 2.86
N THR A 93 10.29 -18.95 1.53
CA THR A 93 9.43 -19.82 0.69
C THR A 93 10.22 -20.39 -0.51
N ASP A 94 9.69 -21.36 -1.26
CA ASP A 94 10.29 -21.77 -2.55
C ASP A 94 10.27 -20.64 -3.59
N ALA A 95 11.32 -20.52 -4.41
CA ALA A 95 11.51 -19.41 -5.36
C ALA A 95 10.32 -19.18 -6.32
N ILE A 96 9.66 -20.26 -6.78
CA ILE A 96 8.52 -20.18 -7.70
C ILE A 96 7.28 -19.60 -6.98
N TYR A 97 7.02 -20.05 -5.76
CA TYR A 97 5.89 -19.57 -4.96
C TYR A 97 6.17 -18.19 -4.34
N GLY A 98 7.43 -17.89 -4.02
CA GLY A 98 7.88 -16.58 -3.53
C GLY A 98 7.78 -15.49 -4.59
N ILE A 99 8.18 -15.76 -5.84
CA ILE A 99 8.03 -14.81 -6.95
C ILE A 99 6.55 -14.63 -7.30
N GLY A 100 5.80 -15.72 -7.51
CA GLY A 100 4.38 -15.65 -7.85
C GLY A 100 3.55 -14.97 -6.76
N GLY A 101 3.77 -15.34 -5.49
CA GLY A 101 3.13 -14.71 -4.34
C GLY A 101 3.48 -13.24 -4.20
N SER A 102 4.74 -12.85 -4.44
CA SER A 102 5.15 -11.44 -4.35
C SER A 102 4.58 -10.59 -5.48
N VAL A 103 4.43 -11.11 -6.70
CA VAL A 103 3.79 -10.39 -7.81
C VAL A 103 2.32 -10.13 -7.49
N VAL A 104 1.60 -11.15 -7.03
CA VAL A 104 0.19 -11.01 -6.63
C VAL A 104 0.06 -10.07 -5.43
N GLN A 105 0.93 -10.19 -4.44
CA GLN A 105 0.95 -9.33 -3.25
C GLN A 105 1.23 -7.87 -3.61
N LEU A 106 2.27 -7.60 -4.40
CA LEU A 106 2.62 -6.23 -4.83
C LEU A 106 1.53 -5.63 -5.71
N GLY A 107 0.98 -6.40 -6.65
CA GLY A 107 -0.12 -5.95 -7.50
C GLY A 107 -1.38 -5.61 -6.69
N LEU A 108 -1.76 -6.47 -5.75
CA LEU A 108 -2.95 -6.25 -4.95
C LEU A 108 -2.77 -5.12 -3.93
N PHE A 109 -1.63 -5.10 -3.24
CA PHE A 109 -1.35 -4.07 -2.25
C PHE A 109 -1.11 -2.71 -2.87
N SER A 110 -0.55 -2.62 -4.07
CA SER A 110 -0.44 -1.33 -4.77
C SER A 110 -1.82 -0.80 -5.19
N ALA A 111 -2.71 -1.65 -5.71
CA ALA A 111 -4.08 -1.27 -6.04
C ALA A 111 -4.85 -0.82 -4.78
N LEU A 112 -4.74 -1.57 -3.69
CA LEU A 112 -5.35 -1.20 -2.40
C LEU A 112 -4.73 0.07 -1.81
N ALA A 113 -3.41 0.25 -1.91
CA ALA A 113 -2.72 1.46 -1.47
C ALA A 113 -3.24 2.69 -2.22
N TRP A 114 -3.48 2.58 -3.52
CA TRP A 114 -4.02 3.69 -4.32
C TRP A 114 -5.41 4.17 -3.84
N VAL A 115 -6.26 3.26 -3.37
CA VAL A 115 -7.58 3.60 -2.84
C VAL A 115 -7.52 4.03 -1.36
N SER A 116 -6.71 3.34 -0.57
CA SER A 116 -6.62 3.56 0.88
C SER A 116 -5.81 4.79 1.27
N LEU A 117 -4.77 5.17 0.51
CA LEU A 117 -3.98 6.38 0.75
C LEU A 117 -4.80 7.67 0.76
N PRO A 118 -5.63 7.97 -0.27
CA PRO A 118 -6.45 9.18 -0.27
C PRO A 118 -7.53 9.13 0.82
N LEU A 119 -8.08 7.95 1.10
CA LEU A 119 -9.05 7.77 2.19
C LEU A 119 -8.41 8.08 3.55
N MET A 120 -7.19 7.58 3.78
CA MET A 120 -6.42 7.82 5.01
C MET A 120 -6.07 9.31 5.14
N ALA A 121 -5.65 9.96 4.06
CA ALA A 121 -5.38 11.40 4.05
C ALA A 121 -6.64 12.22 4.42
N LEU A 122 -7.81 11.84 3.87
CA LEU A 122 -9.08 12.50 4.18
C LEU A 122 -9.43 12.36 5.67
N VAL A 123 -9.27 11.16 6.24
CA VAL A 123 -9.51 10.93 7.67
C VAL A 123 -8.54 11.75 8.53
N LEU A 124 -7.25 11.79 8.18
CA LEU A 124 -6.25 12.56 8.93
C LEU A 124 -6.55 14.06 8.90
N VAL A 125 -6.90 14.61 7.73
CA VAL A 125 -7.31 16.01 7.59
C VAL A 125 -8.58 16.27 8.40
N GLY A 126 -9.58 15.38 8.34
CA GLY A 126 -10.79 15.49 9.14
C GLY A 126 -10.51 15.50 10.65
N GLN A 127 -9.67 14.59 11.14
CA GLN A 127 -9.23 14.55 12.54
C GLN A 127 -8.50 15.83 12.95
N PHE A 128 -7.60 16.32 12.10
CA PHE A 128 -6.89 17.58 12.35
C PHE A 128 -7.85 18.77 12.49
N LEU A 129 -8.86 18.87 11.62
CA LEU A 129 -9.88 19.91 11.70
C LEU A 129 -10.73 19.79 12.97
N LEU A 130 -11.07 18.58 13.39
CA LEU A 130 -11.81 18.34 14.64
C LEU A 130 -11.00 18.79 15.88
N ILE A 131 -9.71 18.48 15.92
CA ILE A 131 -8.81 18.93 17.00
C ILE A 131 -8.73 20.46 17.02
N MET A 132 -8.60 21.11 15.86
CA MET A 132 -8.59 22.58 15.75
C MET A 132 -9.90 23.23 16.17
N THR A 133 -11.02 22.50 16.11
CA THR A 133 -12.35 23.00 16.49
C THR A 133 -12.65 22.79 17.98
N ALA A 134 -11.80 22.07 18.72
CA ALA A 134 -11.98 21.85 20.15
C ALA A 134 -11.90 23.17 20.92
N ARG A 135 -13.05 23.67 21.40
CA ARG A 135 -13.12 24.90 22.20
C ARG A 135 -12.56 24.65 23.62
N PRO A 136 -11.82 25.59 24.21
CA PRO A 136 -11.33 25.46 25.58
C PRO A 136 -12.51 25.41 26.55
N VAL A 137 -12.58 24.35 27.36
CA VAL A 137 -13.55 24.23 28.46
C VAL A 137 -13.01 25.05 29.64
N TYR A 138 -13.60 26.22 29.86
CA TYR A 138 -13.32 26.99 31.07
C TYR A 138 -14.02 26.34 32.27
N VAL A 139 -13.24 25.82 33.20
CA VAL A 139 -13.74 25.35 34.50
C VAL A 139 -14.01 26.58 35.37
N VAL A 140 -15.28 26.95 35.53
CA VAL A 140 -15.71 28.19 36.21
C VAL A 140 -15.74 28.05 37.75
N ASN A 141 -15.44 26.89 38.32
CA ASN A 141 -15.52 26.70 39.77
C ASN A 141 -14.18 26.27 40.36
N ARG A 142 -13.50 27.19 41.05
CA ARG A 142 -12.37 26.92 41.93
C ARG A 142 -12.60 27.60 43.27
#